data_AF-I1CAR1-F1
#
_entry.id   AF-I1CAR1-F1
#
_cell.length_a   1.000
_cell.length_b   1.000
_cell.length_c   1.000
_cell.angle_alpha   90.00
_cell.angle_beta   90.00
_cell.angle_gamma   90.00
#
_symmetry.space_group_name_H-M   'P 1'
#
loop_
_entity.id
_entity.type
_entity.pdbx_description
1 polymer ?
#
loop_
_entity_poly.entity_id
_entity_poly.type
_entity_poly.pdbx_seq_one_letter_code
_entity_poly.pdbx_strand_id
1 'polypeptide(L)'
;MNYQEFQSKYPLLVIKNGQAAYEMSTFNYDYQHNYNYSDSITEPSIELETSLFKDYFKSVHPAYPLLFKQCIMNIHSKDRNLLSKPLRYAIMMSASTCKLSDSFYQLARKELYLTSPKFSLPMLPVRLDTVQSLLLMYKYNNKASHYLQLAHTLLNQLPSHVLFQHQQQSEMILRARWILFTSIALSNLSDSTLYDLYIQIDLPADLPQPLDEELQEQDGPALINRFSQIVNLSVLYSHTVQSMITGSVSHIICIDQFKTTRQHWHDSLNPVTQNALISQQDRIDILILYNAVIYDTLYLLLLSRNYHHHYHDAIETSYRLQVMVQKWIKHSGFSSAIQSKRMAIFALLLCLQIHILSNTFDCVENIRLIINSIQSPIDSRLDQQLNELLGQLTLDRITTPSSPYEQQPQPQQLDYFSLRPRQQTLMPSTNCSSPSTPLCLNSPLVQDKEWVGLIMPQEHTLLQEQLQQLQIEESDQ
;
A
#
# COMPACT_ATOMS: atom_id res chain seq x y z
N MET A 1 -15.97 20.20 18.78
CA MET A 1 -16.53 19.57 17.55
C MET A 1 -16.74 18.10 17.80
N ASN A 2 -17.95 17.56 17.60
CA ASN A 2 -18.19 16.11 17.68
C ASN A 2 -17.93 15.43 16.32
N TYR A 3 -17.80 14.09 16.28
CA TYR A 3 -17.42 13.40 15.04
C TYR A 3 -18.47 13.51 13.92
N GLN A 4 -19.77 13.57 14.25
CA GLN A 4 -20.84 13.75 13.24
C GLN A 4 -20.75 15.13 12.59
N GLU A 5 -20.48 16.16 13.37
CA GLU A 5 -20.23 17.53 12.89
C GLU A 5 -18.99 17.58 12.00
N PHE A 6 -17.90 16.91 12.40
CA PHE A 6 -16.70 16.78 11.58
C PHE A 6 -17.00 16.11 10.23
N GLN A 7 -17.73 14.99 10.23
CA GLN A 7 -18.10 14.28 9.01
C GLN A 7 -18.93 15.15 8.05
N SER A 8 -19.86 15.93 8.59
CA SER A 8 -20.72 16.81 7.80
C SER A 8 -19.97 18.03 7.25
N LYS A 9 -19.06 18.63 8.02
CA LYS A 9 -18.34 19.85 7.64
C LYS A 9 -17.11 19.58 6.77
N TYR A 10 -16.43 18.45 6.99
CA TYR A 10 -15.16 18.12 6.34
C TYR A 10 -15.21 16.76 5.63
N PRO A 11 -16.12 16.56 4.68
CA PRO A 11 -16.39 15.26 4.09
C PRO A 11 -15.18 14.64 3.38
N LEU A 12 -14.20 15.42 2.90
CA LEU A 12 -13.02 14.89 2.19
C LEU A 12 -11.95 14.34 3.14
N LEU A 13 -11.97 14.76 4.42
CA LEU A 13 -11.04 14.31 5.46
C LEU A 13 -11.48 12.98 6.11
N VAL A 14 -12.66 12.48 5.77
CA VAL A 14 -13.28 11.30 6.38
C VAL A 14 -12.85 10.02 5.66
N ILE A 15 -12.64 8.96 6.44
CA ILE A 15 -12.57 7.60 5.92
C ILE A 15 -13.91 6.90 6.19
N LYS A 16 -14.56 6.47 5.10
CA LYS A 16 -15.85 5.78 5.13
C LYS A 16 -15.71 4.45 4.41
N ASN A 17 -16.17 3.37 5.04
CA ASN A 17 -16.11 2.01 4.49
C ASN A 17 -14.69 1.61 4.04
N GLY A 18 -13.67 2.02 4.80
CA GLY A 18 -12.27 1.73 4.49
C GLY A 18 -11.69 2.52 3.31
N GLN A 19 -12.40 3.53 2.79
CA GLN A 19 -11.97 4.37 1.67
C GLN A 19 -11.92 5.84 2.08
N ALA A 20 -10.92 6.57 1.59
CA ALA A 20 -10.80 7.99 1.86
C ALA A 20 -11.72 8.78 0.92
N ALA A 21 -12.54 9.66 1.48
CA ALA A 21 -13.58 10.34 0.72
C ALA A 21 -13.05 11.32 -0.34
N TYR A 22 -11.83 11.86 -0.18
CA TYR A 22 -11.20 12.66 -1.23
C TYR A 22 -11.02 11.89 -2.54
N GLU A 23 -10.94 10.56 -2.48
CA GLU A 23 -10.79 9.67 -3.62
C GLU A 23 -12.13 9.28 -4.27
N MET A 24 -13.23 9.37 -3.52
CA MET A 24 -14.59 9.07 -3.98
C MET A 24 -15.24 10.25 -4.71
N SER A 25 -14.77 11.47 -4.49
CA SER A 25 -15.32 12.66 -5.15
C SER A 25 -14.97 12.65 -6.64
N THR A 26 -15.88 12.09 -7.43
CA THR A 26 -15.82 12.00 -8.89
C THR A 26 -15.33 13.29 -9.50
N PHE A 27 -14.13 13.25 -10.08
CA PHE A 27 -13.79 14.15 -11.17
C PHE A 27 -13.07 13.34 -12.23
N ASN A 28 -13.62 13.41 -13.45
CA ASN A 28 -12.90 13.18 -14.69
C ASN A 28 -11.66 14.08 -14.67
N TYR A 29 -10.59 13.61 -14.07
CA TYR A 29 -9.27 14.11 -14.41
C TYR A 29 -8.88 13.49 -15.74
N ASP A 30 -9.60 13.90 -16.79
CA ASP A 30 -8.93 14.28 -18.04
C ASP A 30 -8.02 15.48 -17.70
N TYR A 31 -6.99 15.25 -16.87
CA TYR A 31 -5.74 15.94 -17.08
C TYR A 31 -5.19 15.34 -18.38
N GLN A 32 -5.77 15.78 -19.50
CA GLN A 32 -4.97 16.22 -20.61
C GLN A 32 -4.05 17.29 -20.03
N HIS A 33 -2.94 16.86 -19.43
CA HIS A 33 -1.75 17.66 -19.56
C HIS A 33 -1.54 17.77 -21.06
N ASN A 34 -2.05 18.86 -21.62
CA ASN A 34 -1.58 19.43 -22.88
C ASN A 34 -0.11 19.77 -22.64
N TYR A 35 0.73 18.74 -22.64
CA TYR A 35 2.15 18.87 -22.84
C TYR A 35 2.29 19.31 -24.30
N ASN A 36 2.12 20.60 -24.54
CA ASN A 36 2.68 21.26 -25.71
C ASN A 36 4.20 21.16 -25.56
N TYR A 37 4.75 20.01 -25.91
CA TYR A 37 6.18 19.76 -25.84
C TYR A 37 6.74 19.75 -27.26
N SER A 38 7.83 20.49 -27.45
CA SER A 38 8.53 20.54 -28.72
C SER A 38 9.05 19.15 -29.10
N ASP A 39 8.88 18.77 -30.36
CA ASP A 39 9.26 17.47 -30.94
C ASP A 39 10.74 17.07 -30.83
N SER A 40 11.59 17.90 -30.22
CA SER A 40 13.01 17.65 -30.05
C SER A 40 13.32 16.93 -28.73
N ILE A 41 12.73 15.76 -28.48
CA ILE A 41 13.23 14.90 -27.40
C ILE A 41 14.35 14.02 -27.97
N THR A 42 15.58 14.39 -27.64
CA THR A 42 16.80 13.70 -28.08
C THR A 42 17.06 12.46 -27.22
N GLU A 43 17.68 11.44 -27.82
CA GLU A 43 18.10 10.24 -27.10
C GLU A 43 19.14 10.62 -26.02
N PRO A 44 19.03 10.09 -24.78
CA PRO A 44 19.97 10.42 -23.71
C PRO A 44 21.38 9.90 -24.00
N SER A 45 22.38 10.59 -23.45
CA SER A 45 23.76 10.11 -23.49
C SER A 45 23.89 8.79 -22.75
N ILE A 46 24.82 7.93 -23.21
CA ILE A 46 25.12 6.64 -22.58
C ILE A 46 25.55 6.83 -21.11
N GLU A 47 26.29 7.90 -20.81
CA GLU A 47 26.76 8.23 -19.47
C GLU A 47 25.59 8.52 -18.52
N LEU A 48 24.63 9.33 -18.96
CA LEU A 48 23.44 9.65 -18.19
C LEU A 48 22.58 8.41 -17.96
N GLU A 49 22.34 7.62 -19.00
CA GLU A 49 21.57 6.37 -18.92
C GLU A 49 22.23 5.40 -17.93
N THR A 50 23.55 5.21 -18.02
CA THR A 50 24.30 4.33 -17.12
C THR A 50 24.20 4.77 -15.66
N SER A 51 24.27 6.09 -15.40
CA SER A 51 24.10 6.63 -14.04
C SER A 51 22.70 6.34 -13.50
N LEU A 52 21.68 6.65 -14.30
CA LEU A 52 20.28 6.45 -13.89
C LEU A 52 19.91 4.98 -13.70
N PHE A 53 20.49 4.06 -14.48
CA PHE A 53 20.32 2.62 -14.25
C PHE A 53 20.88 2.20 -12.88
N LYS A 54 22.08 2.69 -12.51
CA LYS A 54 22.64 2.44 -11.18
C LYS A 54 21.76 3.02 -10.08
N ASP A 55 21.25 4.24 -10.27
CA ASP A 55 20.37 4.90 -9.30
C ASP A 55 19.04 4.18 -9.15
N TYR A 56 18.46 3.66 -10.24
CA TYR A 56 17.26 2.81 -10.22
C TYR A 56 17.48 1.56 -9.35
N PHE A 57 18.55 0.80 -9.62
CA PHE A 57 18.80 -0.46 -8.89
C PHE A 57 19.20 -0.25 -7.44
N LYS A 58 19.73 0.93 -7.11
CA LYS A 58 20.05 1.32 -5.74
C LYS A 58 18.84 1.80 -4.95
N SER A 59 17.95 2.58 -5.58
CA SER A 59 16.96 3.39 -4.84
C SER A 59 15.52 2.98 -5.10
N VAL A 60 15.21 2.43 -6.27
CA VAL A 60 13.84 2.07 -6.69
C VAL A 60 13.62 0.57 -6.59
N HIS A 61 14.51 -0.21 -7.19
CA HIS A 61 14.40 -1.66 -7.28
C HIS A 61 14.20 -2.37 -5.93
N PRO A 62 14.90 -2.00 -4.84
CA PRO A 62 14.68 -2.64 -3.54
C PRO A 62 13.21 -2.59 -3.09
N ALA A 63 12.51 -1.49 -3.36
CA ALA A 63 11.12 -1.29 -2.95
C ALA A 63 10.10 -1.60 -4.05
N TYR A 64 10.57 -1.98 -5.24
CA TYR A 64 9.77 -2.28 -6.41
C TYR A 64 10.52 -3.31 -7.29
N PRO A 65 10.64 -4.58 -6.86
CA PRO A 65 11.53 -5.59 -7.44
C PRO A 65 10.98 -6.19 -8.74
N LEU A 66 10.76 -5.33 -9.74
CA LEU A 66 10.11 -5.66 -11.01
C LEU A 66 11.08 -6.21 -12.07
N LEU A 67 12.37 -5.88 -11.96
CA LEU A 67 13.39 -6.17 -12.97
C LEU A 67 14.47 -7.09 -12.42
N PHE A 68 14.99 -8.00 -13.25
CA PHE A 68 16.13 -8.83 -12.83
C PHE A 68 17.44 -8.05 -12.98
N LYS A 69 17.94 -7.49 -11.87
CA LYS A 69 19.10 -6.57 -11.84
C LYS A 69 20.31 -7.09 -12.61
N GLN A 70 20.75 -8.30 -12.33
CA GLN A 70 21.96 -8.85 -12.94
C GLN A 70 21.81 -9.00 -14.46
N CYS A 71 20.66 -9.47 -14.94
CA CYS A 71 20.38 -9.57 -16.37
C CYS A 71 20.33 -8.20 -17.04
N ILE A 72 19.57 -7.25 -16.49
CA ILE A 72 19.42 -5.91 -17.08
C ILE A 72 20.76 -5.17 -17.13
N MET A 73 21.55 -5.19 -16.05
CA MET A 73 22.85 -4.51 -16.00
C MET A 73 23.88 -5.17 -16.94
N ASN A 74 23.87 -6.50 -17.06
CA ASN A 74 24.73 -7.23 -18.00
C ASN A 74 24.38 -6.94 -19.46
N ILE A 75 23.09 -6.90 -19.81
CA ILE A 75 22.67 -6.53 -21.16
C ILE A 75 23.06 -5.07 -21.43
N HIS A 76 22.72 -4.15 -20.53
CA HIS A 76 23.00 -2.72 -20.68
C HIS A 76 24.50 -2.43 -20.89
N SER A 77 25.39 -3.11 -20.15
CA SER A 77 26.83 -2.93 -20.27
C SER A 77 27.46 -3.52 -21.53
N LYS A 78 26.85 -4.56 -22.13
CA LYS A 78 27.34 -5.20 -23.35
C LYS A 78 26.77 -4.56 -24.61
N ASP A 79 25.46 -4.44 -24.67
CA ASP A 79 24.72 -3.79 -25.75
C ASP A 79 23.35 -3.33 -25.25
N ARG A 80 23.25 -2.04 -24.92
CA ARG A 80 22.01 -1.43 -24.44
C ARG A 80 20.84 -1.53 -25.43
N ASN A 81 21.11 -1.69 -26.73
CA ASN A 81 20.04 -1.74 -27.73
C ASN A 81 19.28 -3.07 -27.72
N LEU A 82 19.79 -4.08 -27.01
CA LEU A 82 19.07 -5.32 -26.74
C LEU A 82 17.96 -5.14 -25.70
N LEU A 83 18.03 -4.08 -24.88
CA LEU A 83 16.90 -3.67 -24.04
C LEU A 83 15.92 -2.86 -24.89
N SER A 84 14.64 -3.15 -24.73
CA SER A 84 13.61 -2.37 -25.41
C SER A 84 13.67 -0.91 -24.95
N LYS A 85 13.57 0.01 -25.92
CA LYS A 85 13.52 1.45 -25.67
C LYS A 85 12.50 1.87 -24.61
N PRO A 86 11.24 1.40 -24.60
CA PRO A 86 10.28 1.79 -23.56
C PRO A 86 10.76 1.40 -22.17
N LEU A 87 11.39 0.23 -22.01
CA LEU A 87 11.93 -0.20 -20.72
C LEU A 87 13.09 0.68 -20.27
N ARG A 88 14.04 1.00 -21.17
CA ARG A 88 15.15 1.92 -20.89
C ARG A 88 14.64 3.28 -20.39
N TYR A 89 13.66 3.85 -21.10
CA TYR A 89 13.04 5.12 -20.72
C TYR A 89 12.28 5.03 -19.40
N ALA A 90 11.55 3.94 -19.14
CA ALA A 90 10.83 3.75 -17.88
C ALA A 90 11.78 3.60 -16.67
N ILE A 91 12.94 2.96 -16.84
CA ILE A 91 14.00 2.88 -15.81
C ILE A 91 14.54 4.28 -15.51
N MET A 92 14.94 5.02 -16.56
CA MET A 92 15.48 6.38 -16.41
C MET A 92 14.46 7.35 -15.81
N MET A 93 13.20 7.29 -16.24
CA MET A 93 12.09 8.04 -15.64
C MET A 93 11.99 7.80 -14.14
N SER A 94 12.03 6.54 -13.71
CA SER A 94 11.88 6.15 -12.30
C SER A 94 13.06 6.59 -11.42
N ALA A 95 14.26 6.70 -11.99
CA ALA A 95 15.48 7.08 -11.27
C ALA A 95 15.80 8.57 -11.28
N SER A 96 15.15 9.34 -12.15
CA SER A 96 15.47 10.75 -12.39
C SER A 96 14.68 11.72 -11.50
N THR A 97 15.03 13.00 -11.57
CA THR A 97 14.30 14.11 -10.94
C THR A 97 13.17 14.61 -11.84
N CYS A 98 12.15 15.24 -11.25
CA CYS A 98 10.85 15.52 -11.90
C CYS A 98 10.91 15.99 -13.37
N LYS A 99 11.75 16.98 -13.72
CA LYS A 99 11.82 17.52 -15.10
C LYS A 99 12.35 16.50 -16.12
N LEU A 100 13.36 15.73 -15.74
CA LEU A 100 13.92 14.66 -16.58
C LEU A 100 12.97 13.46 -16.62
N SER A 101 12.33 13.15 -15.48
CA SER A 101 11.35 12.07 -15.39
C SER A 101 10.19 12.27 -16.37
N ASP A 102 9.63 13.48 -16.46
CA ASP A 102 8.56 13.81 -17.42
C ASP A 102 9.01 13.55 -18.87
N SER A 103 10.24 13.92 -19.21
CA SER A 103 10.78 13.76 -20.57
C SER A 103 10.92 12.28 -20.94
N PHE A 104 11.49 11.47 -20.04
CA PHE A 104 11.61 10.01 -20.24
C PHE A 104 10.25 9.31 -20.24
N TYR A 105 9.29 9.78 -19.43
CA TYR A 105 7.92 9.29 -19.44
C TYR A 105 7.26 9.48 -20.81
N GLN A 106 7.41 10.67 -21.44
CA GLN A 106 6.86 10.89 -22.78
C GLN A 106 7.55 10.05 -23.85
N LEU A 107 8.87 9.83 -23.75
CA LEU A 107 9.59 8.93 -24.66
C LEU A 107 9.07 7.50 -24.55
N ALA A 108 8.87 6.98 -23.33
CA ALA A 108 8.30 5.65 -23.13
C ALA A 108 6.89 5.53 -23.72
N ARG A 109 6.03 6.54 -23.53
CA ARG A 109 4.69 6.58 -24.13
C ARG A 109 4.73 6.55 -25.65
N LYS A 110 5.65 7.30 -26.27
CA LYS A 110 5.83 7.35 -27.73
C LYS A 110 6.26 5.99 -28.29
N GLU A 111 7.25 5.34 -27.67
CA GLU A 111 7.74 4.02 -28.11
C GLU A 111 6.70 2.90 -27.91
N LEU A 112 5.78 3.05 -26.96
CA LEU A 112 4.62 2.14 -26.78
C LEU A 112 3.41 2.52 -27.63
N TYR A 113 3.53 3.53 -28.50
CA TYR A 113 2.44 4.07 -29.34
C TYR A 113 1.21 4.59 -28.55
N LEU A 114 1.37 4.85 -27.24
CA LEU A 114 0.29 5.28 -26.33
C LEU A 114 -0.14 6.74 -26.54
N THR A 115 0.63 7.51 -27.32
CA THR A 115 0.27 8.87 -27.74
C THR A 115 -0.45 8.91 -29.09
N SER A 116 -0.56 7.76 -29.78
CA SER A 116 -1.20 7.69 -31.09
C SER A 116 -2.72 7.75 -30.96
N PRO A 117 -3.42 8.60 -31.73
CA PRO A 117 -4.89 8.60 -31.77
C PRO A 117 -5.46 7.30 -32.35
N LYS A 118 -4.63 6.48 -33.00
CA LYS A 118 -4.98 5.17 -33.56
C LYS A 118 -4.54 4.01 -32.67
N PHE A 119 -4.14 4.28 -31.43
CA PHE A 119 -3.71 3.23 -30.52
C PHE A 119 -4.77 2.14 -30.40
N SER A 120 -4.33 0.89 -30.50
CA SER A 120 -5.14 -0.28 -30.21
C SER A 120 -4.27 -1.29 -29.47
N LEU A 121 -4.89 -2.04 -28.54
CA LEU A 121 -4.19 -3.05 -27.73
C LEU A 121 -3.28 -4.00 -28.54
N PRO A 122 -3.67 -4.50 -29.74
CA PRO A 122 -2.82 -5.38 -30.54
C PRO A 122 -1.50 -4.74 -31.01
N MET A 123 -1.35 -3.42 -30.92
CA MET A 123 -0.10 -2.72 -31.23
C MET A 123 0.98 -2.91 -30.16
N LEU A 124 0.60 -3.32 -28.94
CA LEU A 124 1.56 -3.61 -27.88
C LEU A 124 2.12 -5.02 -28.04
N PRO A 125 3.46 -5.18 -28.03
CA PRO A 125 4.05 -6.50 -28.11
C PRO A 125 3.80 -7.29 -26.81
N VAL A 126 3.40 -8.55 -26.95
CA VAL A 126 3.18 -9.48 -25.84
C VAL A 126 4.53 -9.95 -25.29
N ARG A 127 5.14 -9.11 -24.45
CA ARG A 127 6.46 -9.34 -23.86
C ARG A 127 6.51 -8.83 -22.42
N LEU A 128 7.30 -9.50 -21.58
CA LEU A 128 7.47 -9.11 -20.18
C LEU A 128 8.05 -7.69 -20.04
N ASP A 129 8.99 -7.29 -20.89
CA ASP A 129 9.57 -5.95 -20.85
C ASP A 129 8.54 -4.84 -21.13
N THR A 130 7.50 -5.14 -21.91
CA THR A 130 6.38 -4.23 -22.18
C THR A 130 5.50 -4.07 -20.94
N VAL A 131 5.18 -5.18 -20.28
CA VAL A 131 4.48 -5.17 -18.97
C VAL A 131 5.28 -4.39 -17.94
N GLN A 132 6.59 -4.66 -17.83
CA GLN A 132 7.47 -4.00 -16.88
C GLN A 132 7.53 -2.48 -17.13
N SER A 133 7.56 -2.07 -18.40
CA SER A 133 7.50 -0.65 -18.78
C SER A 133 6.21 0.01 -18.33
N LEU A 134 5.06 -0.62 -18.59
CA LEU A 134 3.74 -0.13 -18.18
C LEU A 134 3.61 0.02 -16.66
N LEU A 135 4.09 -0.97 -15.90
CA LEU A 135 4.05 -0.94 -14.43
C LEU A 135 4.94 0.17 -13.85
N LEU A 136 6.14 0.39 -14.39
CA LEU A 136 6.99 1.52 -14.01
C LEU A 136 6.33 2.86 -14.36
N MET A 137 5.71 2.97 -15.53
CA MET A 137 5.00 4.17 -15.96
C MET A 137 3.79 4.47 -15.08
N TYR A 138 3.07 3.44 -14.64
CA TYR A 138 2.01 3.58 -13.64
C TYR A 138 2.55 4.03 -12.29
N LYS A 139 3.69 3.48 -11.84
CA LYS A 139 4.33 3.93 -10.60
C LYS A 139 4.65 5.43 -10.62
N TYR A 140 5.07 5.95 -11.76
CA TYR A 140 5.32 7.38 -11.94
C TYR A 140 4.02 8.21 -11.98
N ASN A 141 3.02 7.76 -12.73
CA ASN A 141 1.71 8.40 -12.84
C ASN A 141 0.59 7.45 -12.41
N ASN A 142 0.32 7.40 -11.11
CA ASN A 142 -0.67 6.49 -10.50
C ASN A 142 -2.12 6.84 -10.83
N LYS A 143 -2.38 7.96 -11.51
CA LYS A 143 -3.71 8.32 -12.04
C LYS A 143 -4.04 7.60 -13.36
N ALA A 144 -3.03 7.05 -14.03
CA ALA A 144 -3.19 6.37 -15.32
C ALA A 144 -3.58 4.88 -15.14
N SER A 145 -4.75 4.61 -14.58
CA SER A 145 -5.25 3.24 -14.31
C SER A 145 -5.25 2.33 -15.54
N HIS A 146 -5.42 2.89 -16.74
CA HIS A 146 -5.34 2.15 -18.01
C HIS A 146 -4.01 1.41 -18.21
N TYR A 147 -2.88 1.88 -17.66
CA TYR A 147 -1.62 1.13 -17.73
C TYR A 147 -1.69 -0.21 -16.99
N LEU A 148 -2.43 -0.27 -15.88
CA LEU A 148 -2.67 -1.52 -15.15
C LEU A 148 -3.57 -2.46 -15.95
N GLN A 149 -4.58 -1.92 -16.66
CA GLN A 149 -5.44 -2.72 -17.55
C GLN A 149 -4.65 -3.35 -18.70
N LEU A 150 -3.78 -2.56 -19.35
CA LEU A 150 -2.89 -3.04 -20.40
C LEU A 150 -1.91 -4.09 -19.88
N ALA A 151 -1.29 -3.83 -18.72
CA ALA A 151 -0.38 -4.77 -18.07
C ALA A 151 -1.07 -6.10 -17.71
N HIS A 152 -2.27 -6.03 -17.12
CA HIS A 152 -3.10 -7.21 -16.81
C HIS A 152 -3.40 -8.03 -18.07
N THR A 153 -3.85 -7.37 -19.13
CA THR A 153 -4.19 -8.04 -20.38
C THR A 153 -2.98 -8.75 -21.01
N LEU A 154 -1.82 -8.10 -21.04
CA LEU A 154 -0.58 -8.69 -21.55
C LEU A 154 -0.07 -9.84 -20.65
N LEU A 155 -0.17 -9.71 -19.32
CA LEU A 155 0.24 -10.75 -18.37
C LEU A 155 -0.60 -12.03 -18.48
N ASN A 156 -1.87 -11.92 -18.87
CA ASN A 156 -2.74 -13.07 -19.12
C ASN A 156 -2.44 -13.76 -20.46
N GLN A 157 -1.77 -13.06 -21.38
CA GLN A 157 -1.33 -13.61 -22.67
C GLN A 157 0.10 -14.19 -22.59
N LEU A 158 0.88 -13.85 -21.55
CA LEU A 158 2.19 -14.44 -21.34
C LEU A 158 2.05 -15.90 -20.84
N PRO A 159 2.87 -16.83 -21.35
CA PRO A 159 2.76 -18.23 -20.97
C PRO A 159 3.03 -18.41 -19.48
N SER A 160 2.02 -18.85 -18.73
CA SER A 160 2.13 -19.17 -17.30
C SER A 160 2.86 -20.48 -17.04
N HIS A 161 2.91 -21.37 -18.04
CA HIS A 161 3.45 -22.73 -17.93
C HIS A 161 4.45 -23.02 -19.04
N VAL A 162 5.68 -22.53 -18.91
CA VAL A 162 6.80 -23.08 -19.66
C VAL A 162 7.46 -24.14 -18.79
N LEU A 163 7.27 -25.40 -19.19
CA LEU A 163 7.91 -26.60 -18.66
C LEU A 163 9.40 -26.34 -18.34
N PHE A 164 9.74 -26.22 -17.05
CA PHE A 164 11.04 -26.46 -16.41
C PHE A 164 12.33 -25.80 -16.96
N GLN A 165 12.33 -25.12 -18.11
CA GLN A 165 13.56 -24.63 -18.75
C GLN A 165 13.89 -23.15 -18.48
N HIS A 166 12.96 -22.36 -17.94
CA HIS A 166 13.20 -20.93 -17.67
C HIS A 166 12.63 -20.47 -16.32
N GLN A 167 13.08 -21.10 -15.21
CA GLN A 167 12.68 -20.74 -13.84
C GLN A 167 12.79 -19.22 -13.57
N GLN A 168 13.83 -18.57 -14.07
CA GLN A 168 14.01 -17.11 -13.94
C GLN A 168 12.91 -16.31 -14.64
N GLN A 169 12.52 -16.68 -15.86
CA GLN A 169 11.50 -15.96 -16.61
C GLN A 169 10.12 -16.11 -15.95
N SER A 170 9.79 -17.33 -15.50
CA SER A 170 8.55 -17.61 -14.77
C SER A 170 8.47 -16.82 -13.47
N GLU A 171 9.56 -16.74 -12.70
CA GLU A 171 9.63 -15.94 -11.47
C GLU A 171 9.46 -14.44 -11.76
N MET A 172 10.07 -13.92 -12.83
CA MET A 172 9.90 -12.50 -13.18
C MET A 172 8.46 -12.18 -13.64
N ILE A 173 7.77 -13.11 -14.30
CA ILE A 173 6.34 -12.97 -14.59
C ILE A 173 5.53 -13.00 -13.29
N LEU A 174 5.84 -13.91 -12.36
CA LEU A 174 5.19 -14.00 -11.05
C LEU A 174 5.31 -12.69 -10.27
N ARG A 175 6.52 -12.13 -10.20
CA ARG A 175 6.76 -10.82 -9.55
C ARG A 175 5.98 -9.69 -10.23
N ALA A 176 5.92 -9.67 -11.55
CA ALA A 176 5.14 -8.66 -12.28
C ALA A 176 3.63 -8.77 -11.96
N ARG A 177 3.09 -9.99 -11.83
CA ARG A 177 1.71 -10.23 -11.37
C ARG A 177 1.49 -9.73 -9.95
N TRP A 178 2.41 -10.02 -9.04
CA TRP A 178 2.31 -9.54 -7.66
C TRP A 178 2.42 -8.03 -7.54
N ILE A 179 3.29 -7.39 -8.33
CA ILE A 179 3.39 -5.93 -8.39
C ILE A 179 2.11 -5.31 -8.96
N LEU A 180 1.56 -5.86 -10.04
CA LEU A 180 0.27 -5.44 -10.61
C LEU A 180 -0.84 -5.52 -9.55
N PHE A 181 -0.99 -6.69 -8.91
CA PHE A 181 -2.00 -6.89 -7.88
C PHE A 181 -1.79 -5.92 -6.72
N THR A 182 -0.57 -5.81 -6.19
CA THR A 182 -0.27 -4.93 -5.04
C THR A 182 -0.54 -3.46 -5.38
N SER A 183 -0.20 -3.04 -6.61
CA SER A 183 -0.54 -1.72 -7.11
C SER A 183 -2.05 -1.44 -7.11
N ILE A 184 -2.88 -2.44 -7.43
CA ILE A 184 -4.35 -2.32 -7.44
C ILE A 184 -4.91 -2.41 -6.01
N ALA A 185 -4.52 -3.44 -5.26
CA ALA A 185 -4.97 -3.72 -3.91
C ALA A 185 -4.75 -2.54 -2.95
N LEU A 186 -3.61 -1.85 -3.07
CA LEU A 186 -3.28 -0.66 -2.29
C LEU A 186 -3.75 0.66 -2.94
N SER A 187 -4.58 0.60 -3.98
CA SER A 187 -5.21 1.78 -4.60
C SER A 187 -6.61 2.04 -4.06
N ASN A 188 -7.28 3.06 -4.61
CA ASN A 188 -8.66 3.39 -4.31
C ASN A 188 -9.60 2.35 -4.94
N LEU A 189 -10.10 1.42 -4.15
CA LEU A 189 -11.06 0.41 -4.61
C LEU A 189 -12.49 0.95 -4.72
N SER A 190 -12.74 2.23 -4.41
CA SER A 190 -13.98 2.91 -4.80
C SER A 190 -13.99 3.39 -6.26
N ASP A 191 -12.84 3.42 -6.93
CA ASP A 191 -12.76 3.64 -8.38
C ASP A 191 -13.25 2.38 -9.10
N SER A 192 -14.32 2.50 -9.88
CA SER A 192 -14.93 1.35 -10.59
C SER A 192 -13.92 0.64 -11.50
N THR A 193 -13.02 1.38 -12.14
CA THR A 193 -12.00 0.81 -13.03
C THR A 193 -11.03 -0.08 -12.28
N LEU A 194 -10.59 0.37 -11.10
CA LEU A 194 -9.64 -0.38 -10.26
C LEU A 194 -10.34 -1.52 -9.53
N TYR A 195 -11.60 -1.33 -9.14
CA TYR A 195 -12.43 -2.37 -8.55
C TYR A 195 -12.72 -3.50 -9.54
N ASP A 196 -13.07 -3.18 -10.79
CA ASP A 196 -13.28 -4.15 -11.86
C ASP A 196 -12.01 -4.95 -12.13
N LEU A 197 -10.84 -4.28 -12.16
CA LEU A 197 -9.55 -4.95 -12.27
C LEU A 197 -9.27 -5.85 -11.06
N TYR A 198 -9.56 -5.39 -9.84
CA TYR A 198 -9.37 -6.18 -8.62
C TYR A 198 -10.16 -7.49 -8.66
N ILE A 199 -11.42 -7.44 -9.10
CA ILE A 199 -12.28 -8.64 -9.22
C ILE A 199 -11.76 -9.60 -10.30
N GLN A 200 -11.19 -9.09 -11.38
CA GLN A 200 -10.72 -9.89 -12.52
C GLN A 200 -9.37 -10.56 -12.30
N ILE A 201 -8.60 -10.13 -11.29
CA ILE A 201 -7.25 -10.66 -11.08
C ILE A 201 -7.32 -12.01 -10.37
N ASP A 202 -6.80 -13.02 -11.05
CA ASP A 202 -6.42 -14.28 -10.43
C ASP A 202 -5.13 -14.08 -9.63
N LEU A 203 -5.23 -14.24 -8.31
CA LEU A 203 -4.07 -14.20 -7.41
C LEU A 203 -3.09 -15.33 -7.75
N PRO A 204 -1.79 -15.04 -7.89
CA PRO A 204 -0.81 -16.10 -8.03
C PRO A 204 -0.81 -17.03 -6.80
N ALA A 205 -0.70 -18.34 -7.02
CA ALA A 205 -0.67 -19.32 -5.94
C ALA A 205 0.63 -19.26 -5.12
N ASP A 206 1.74 -18.92 -5.78
CA ASP A 206 3.08 -18.92 -5.18
C ASP A 206 3.51 -17.50 -4.79
N LEU A 207 4.18 -17.38 -3.64
CA LEU A 207 4.85 -16.14 -3.25
C LEU A 207 6.16 -15.95 -4.03
N PRO A 208 6.59 -14.69 -4.26
CA PRO A 208 7.87 -14.40 -4.90
C PRO A 208 9.04 -15.12 -4.21
N GLN A 209 9.91 -15.73 -5.01
CA GLN A 209 11.09 -16.46 -4.55
C GLN A 209 12.38 -15.77 -5.01
N PRO A 210 13.45 -15.77 -4.20
CA PRO A 210 14.72 -15.21 -4.63
C PRO A 210 15.31 -15.99 -5.80
N LEU A 211 15.90 -15.28 -6.76
CA LEU A 211 16.66 -15.88 -7.86
C LEU A 211 18.06 -16.27 -7.38
N ASP A 212 18.70 -17.23 -8.05
CA ASP A 212 20.03 -17.75 -7.67
C ASP A 212 21.09 -16.63 -7.54
N GLU A 213 21.04 -15.64 -8.44
CA GLU A 213 21.96 -14.50 -8.41
C GLU A 213 21.65 -13.51 -7.28
N GLU A 214 20.40 -13.42 -6.85
CA GLU A 214 20.02 -12.60 -5.68
C GLU A 214 20.42 -13.27 -4.38
N LEU A 215 20.45 -14.61 -4.32
CA LEU A 215 20.98 -15.35 -3.17
C LEU A 215 22.46 -15.08 -2.92
N GLN A 216 23.20 -14.67 -3.96
CA GLN A 216 24.61 -14.28 -3.87
C GLN A 216 24.79 -12.83 -3.41
N GLU A 217 23.77 -11.99 -3.53
CA GLU A 217 23.80 -10.61 -3.02
C GLU A 217 23.55 -10.60 -1.50
N GLN A 218 24.34 -9.81 -0.76
CA GLN A 218 24.29 -9.76 0.70
C GLN A 218 22.87 -9.50 1.26
N ASP A 219 22.09 -8.65 0.59
CA ASP A 219 20.74 -8.26 1.01
C ASP A 219 19.61 -8.91 0.18
N GLY A 220 19.94 -9.68 -0.86
CA GLY A 220 18.96 -10.20 -1.83
C GLY A 220 17.83 -11.04 -1.21
N PRO A 221 18.12 -12.06 -0.39
CA PRO A 221 17.08 -12.85 0.27
C PRO A 221 16.17 -12.02 1.19
N ALA A 222 16.74 -11.05 1.90
CA ALA A 222 15.99 -10.17 2.79
C ALA A 222 15.04 -9.25 2.01
N LEU A 223 15.48 -8.74 0.85
CA LEU A 223 14.66 -7.91 -0.04
C LEU A 223 13.43 -8.67 -0.55
N ILE A 224 13.60 -9.91 -1.03
CA ILE A 224 12.49 -10.70 -1.56
C ILE A 224 11.52 -11.12 -0.45
N ASN A 225 12.03 -11.52 0.72
CA ASN A 225 11.17 -11.81 1.87
C ASN A 225 10.32 -10.59 2.26
N ARG A 226 10.92 -9.39 2.33
CA ARG A 226 10.19 -8.16 2.63
C ARG A 226 9.17 -7.80 1.55
N PHE A 227 9.48 -8.06 0.28
CA PHE A 227 8.51 -7.90 -0.80
C PHE A 227 7.33 -8.87 -0.66
N SER A 228 7.57 -10.14 -0.35
CA SER A 228 6.51 -11.13 -0.07
C SER A 228 5.65 -10.72 1.14
N GLN A 229 6.22 -10.05 2.14
CA GLN A 229 5.45 -9.46 3.24
C GLN A 229 4.51 -8.33 2.76
N ILE A 230 5.00 -7.41 1.92
CA ILE A 230 4.17 -6.34 1.34
C ILE A 230 3.01 -6.94 0.53
N VAL A 231 3.30 -7.97 -0.27
CA VAL A 231 2.29 -8.69 -1.04
C VAL A 231 1.20 -9.27 -0.13
N ASN A 232 1.57 -10.01 0.92
CA ASN A 232 0.62 -10.57 1.88
C ASN A 232 -0.23 -9.50 2.57
N LEU A 233 0.41 -8.40 2.98
CA LEU A 233 -0.28 -7.26 3.59
C LEU A 233 -1.26 -6.59 2.63
N SER A 234 -0.93 -6.55 1.34
CA SER A 234 -1.80 -5.98 0.30
C SER A 234 -3.04 -6.83 0.06
N VAL A 235 -2.89 -8.16 0.10
CA VAL A 235 -4.02 -9.11 0.10
C VAL A 235 -4.94 -8.84 1.30
N LEU A 236 -4.38 -8.80 2.51
CA LEU A 236 -5.16 -8.54 3.74
C LEU A 236 -5.83 -7.16 3.73
N TYR A 237 -5.13 -6.12 3.27
CA TYR A 237 -5.68 -4.77 3.14
C TYR A 237 -6.86 -4.74 2.18
N SER A 238 -6.70 -5.27 0.96
CA SER A 238 -7.77 -5.26 -0.04
C SER A 238 -9.00 -6.06 0.40
N HIS A 239 -8.83 -7.25 1.02
CA HIS A 239 -9.96 -8.01 1.56
C HIS A 239 -10.67 -7.29 2.71
N THR A 240 -9.92 -6.60 3.57
CA THR A 240 -10.50 -5.81 4.67
C THR A 240 -11.33 -4.65 4.12
N VAL A 241 -10.78 -3.91 3.15
CA VAL A 241 -11.49 -2.83 2.45
C VAL A 241 -12.73 -3.37 1.72
N GLN A 242 -12.60 -4.44 0.95
CA GLN A 242 -13.69 -5.08 0.22
C GLN A 242 -14.84 -5.46 1.15
N SER A 243 -14.50 -6.05 2.29
CA SER A 243 -15.48 -6.44 3.31
C SER A 243 -16.15 -5.22 3.95
N MET A 244 -15.41 -4.11 4.15
CA MET A 244 -16.00 -2.85 4.63
C MET A 244 -16.91 -2.19 3.59
N ILE A 245 -16.58 -2.26 2.30
CA ILE A 245 -17.41 -1.73 1.20
C ILE A 245 -18.71 -2.53 1.08
N THR A 246 -18.62 -3.85 1.10
CA THR A 246 -19.77 -4.77 0.92
C THR A 246 -20.58 -4.99 2.20
N GLY A 247 -20.08 -4.54 3.35
CA GLY A 247 -20.66 -4.85 4.66
C GLY A 247 -20.43 -6.29 5.12
N SER A 248 -19.71 -7.10 4.33
CA SER A 248 -19.40 -8.49 4.68
C SER A 248 -18.43 -8.59 5.87
N VAL A 249 -18.49 -9.71 6.58
CA VAL A 249 -17.51 -10.13 7.59
C VAL A 249 -16.72 -11.36 7.15
N SER A 250 -17.03 -11.95 5.99
CA SER A 250 -16.50 -13.25 5.56
C SER A 250 -14.99 -13.29 5.37
N HIS A 251 -14.37 -12.15 5.05
CA HIS A 251 -12.93 -12.06 4.76
C HIS A 251 -12.19 -11.07 5.67
N ILE A 252 -12.80 -10.68 6.80
CA ILE A 252 -12.15 -9.78 7.77
C ILE A 252 -11.40 -10.63 8.78
N ILE A 253 -10.11 -10.33 8.94
CA ILE A 253 -9.29 -10.96 9.97
C ILE A 253 -9.74 -10.49 11.37
N CYS A 254 -9.76 -11.40 12.33
CA CYS A 254 -10.04 -11.07 13.72
C CYS A 254 -8.98 -10.09 14.27
N ILE A 255 -9.42 -9.08 15.04
CA ILE A 255 -8.55 -8.04 15.62
C ILE A 255 -7.45 -8.68 16.49
N ASP A 256 -7.80 -9.64 17.35
CA ASP A 256 -6.84 -10.29 18.26
C ASP A 256 -5.84 -11.17 17.52
N GLN A 257 -6.30 -11.88 16.48
CA GLN A 257 -5.42 -12.65 15.60
C GLN A 257 -4.44 -11.72 14.88
N PHE A 258 -4.94 -10.62 14.30
CA PHE A 258 -4.08 -9.66 13.60
C PHE A 258 -3.09 -8.97 14.55
N LYS A 259 -3.53 -8.62 15.78
CA LYS A 259 -2.66 -8.10 16.84
C LYS A 259 -1.51 -9.06 17.15
N THR A 260 -1.82 -10.35 17.28
CA THR A 260 -0.83 -11.41 17.54
C THR A 260 0.14 -11.58 16.36
N THR A 261 -0.36 -11.61 15.12
CA THR A 261 0.47 -11.69 13.92
C THR A 261 1.42 -10.49 13.80
N ARG A 262 0.92 -9.28 14.07
CA ARG A 262 1.72 -8.05 14.06
C ARG A 262 2.80 -8.04 15.14
N GLN A 263 2.49 -8.51 16.36
CA GLN A 263 3.49 -8.69 17.43
C GLN A 263 4.56 -9.69 17.02
N HIS A 264 4.17 -10.86 16.51
CA HIS A 264 5.11 -11.88 16.07
C HIS A 264 6.04 -11.38 14.95
N TRP A 265 5.50 -10.63 13.98
CA TRP A 265 6.31 -10.00 12.94
C TRP A 265 7.36 -9.07 13.53
N HIS A 266 6.99 -8.19 14.47
CA HIS A 266 7.94 -7.30 15.12
C HIS A 266 9.02 -8.07 15.90
N ASP A 267 8.63 -9.09 16.66
CA ASP A 267 9.55 -9.88 17.48
C ASP A 267 10.54 -10.67 16.64
N SER A 268 10.17 -10.97 15.38
CA SER A 268 11.07 -11.61 14.41
C SER A 268 12.16 -10.68 13.85
N LEU A 269 12.03 -9.36 14.01
CA LEU A 269 13.05 -8.40 13.58
C LEU A 269 14.26 -8.44 14.53
N ASN A 270 15.43 -8.05 14.04
CA ASN A 270 16.59 -7.93 14.93
C ASN A 270 16.38 -6.79 15.96
N PRO A 271 17.00 -6.87 17.16
CA PRO A 271 16.78 -5.89 18.23
C PRO A 271 17.12 -4.44 17.86
N VAL A 272 18.10 -4.23 16.97
CA VAL A 272 18.48 -2.89 16.52
C VAL A 272 17.36 -2.27 15.69
N THR A 273 16.77 -3.06 14.79
CA THR A 273 15.63 -2.64 13.97
C THR A 273 14.36 -2.42 14.79
N GLN A 274 14.09 -3.30 15.76
CA GLN A 274 12.99 -3.11 16.72
C GLN A 274 13.14 -1.77 17.46
N ASN A 275 14.32 -1.52 18.02
CA ASN A 275 14.62 -0.27 18.70
C ASN A 275 14.49 0.93 17.77
N ALA A 276 15.00 0.85 16.53
CA ALA A 276 14.95 1.97 15.61
C ALA A 276 13.51 2.39 15.24
N LEU A 277 12.58 1.43 15.08
CA LEU A 277 11.15 1.72 14.89
C LEU A 277 10.59 2.58 16.03
N ILE A 278 11.02 2.31 17.26
CA ILE A 278 10.59 2.99 18.49
C ILE A 278 11.34 4.32 18.68
N SER A 279 12.68 4.28 18.69
CA SER A 279 13.59 5.32 19.20
C SER A 279 13.87 6.46 18.22
N GLN A 280 13.11 6.56 17.13
CA GLN A 280 13.23 7.63 16.13
C GLN A 280 14.63 7.79 15.51
N GLN A 281 15.43 6.72 15.45
CA GLN A 281 16.75 6.76 14.81
C GLN A 281 16.65 6.69 13.28
N ASP A 282 17.56 7.38 12.58
CA ASP A 282 17.49 7.64 11.13
C ASP A 282 17.80 6.45 10.21
N ARG A 283 18.27 5.31 10.75
CA ARG A 283 18.72 4.16 9.93
C ARG A 283 17.75 2.99 10.06
N ILE A 284 16.62 3.09 9.37
CA ILE A 284 15.66 1.99 9.23
C ILE A 284 15.57 1.62 7.74
N ASP A 285 15.57 0.33 7.47
CA ASP A 285 15.28 -0.17 6.13
C ASP A 285 13.89 0.26 5.67
N ILE A 286 13.82 0.84 4.47
CA ILE A 286 12.59 1.45 3.95
C ILE A 286 11.43 0.46 3.84
N LEU A 287 11.70 -0.81 3.52
CA LEU A 287 10.65 -1.82 3.41
C LEU A 287 10.14 -2.28 4.77
N ILE A 288 11.00 -2.31 5.79
CA ILE A 288 10.57 -2.62 7.16
C ILE A 288 9.67 -1.50 7.68
N LEU A 289 10.06 -0.24 7.46
CA LEU A 289 9.24 0.91 7.82
C LEU A 289 7.92 0.90 7.04
N TYR A 290 7.95 0.55 5.75
CA TYR A 290 6.75 0.47 4.94
C TYR A 290 5.81 -0.65 5.40
N ASN A 291 6.33 -1.84 5.72
CA ASN A 291 5.56 -2.92 6.34
C ASN A 291 4.92 -2.48 7.65
N ALA A 292 5.67 -1.79 8.53
CA ALA A 292 5.14 -1.27 9.79
C ALA A 292 3.96 -0.31 9.57
N VAL A 293 4.08 0.59 8.57
CA VAL A 293 3.01 1.52 8.21
C VAL A 293 1.77 0.79 7.68
N ILE A 294 1.93 -0.22 6.82
CA ILE A 294 0.78 -0.99 6.32
C ILE A 294 0.12 -1.79 7.46
N TYR A 295 0.92 -2.47 8.31
CA TYR A 295 0.41 -3.18 9.49
C TYR A 295 -0.45 -2.26 10.38
N ASP A 296 0.03 -1.06 10.65
CA ASP A 296 -0.66 -0.09 11.49
C ASP A 296 -1.88 0.52 10.83
N THR A 297 -1.80 0.79 9.53
CA THR A 297 -2.94 1.27 8.75
C THR A 297 -4.05 0.23 8.77
N LEU A 298 -3.71 -1.05 8.55
CA LEU A 298 -4.66 -2.16 8.59
C LEU A 298 -5.22 -2.37 10.00
N TYR A 299 -4.39 -2.33 11.04
CA TYR A 299 -4.85 -2.45 12.42
C TYR A 299 -5.83 -1.34 12.75
N LEU A 300 -5.47 -0.09 12.45
CA LEU A 300 -6.28 1.07 12.76
C LEU A 300 -7.61 1.05 11.97
N LEU A 301 -7.61 0.53 10.73
CA LEU A 301 -8.83 0.28 9.98
C LEU A 301 -9.75 -0.71 10.71
N LEU A 302 -9.21 -1.85 11.15
CA LEU A 302 -9.97 -2.84 11.91
C LEU A 302 -10.52 -2.26 13.22
N LEU A 303 -9.69 -1.53 13.97
CA LEU A 303 -10.10 -0.86 15.21
C LEU A 303 -11.17 0.21 14.99
N SER A 304 -11.12 0.93 13.87
CA SER A 304 -12.06 2.02 13.58
C SER A 304 -13.51 1.54 13.45
N ARG A 305 -13.72 0.28 13.04
CA ARG A 305 -15.06 -0.35 12.97
C ARG A 305 -15.68 -0.53 14.35
N ASN A 306 -14.87 -0.83 15.36
CA ASN A 306 -15.28 -1.10 16.75
C ASN A 306 -14.61 -0.13 17.73
N TYR A 307 -14.50 1.16 17.35
CA TYR A 307 -13.70 2.15 18.07
C TYR A 307 -13.99 2.19 19.58
N HIS A 308 -15.27 2.13 19.98
CA HIS A 308 -15.67 2.19 21.39
C HIS A 308 -15.09 1.06 22.24
N HIS A 309 -14.92 -0.14 21.68
CA HIS A 309 -14.36 -1.28 22.39
C HIS A 309 -12.83 -1.29 22.44
N HIS A 310 -12.17 -0.55 21.53
CA HIS A 310 -10.72 -0.55 21.37
C HIS A 310 -10.12 0.85 21.36
N TYR A 311 -10.72 1.79 22.10
CA TYR A 311 -10.39 3.21 21.99
C TYR A 311 -8.91 3.49 22.34
N HIS A 312 -8.38 2.83 23.38
CA HIS A 312 -6.97 2.98 23.78
C HIS A 312 -6.01 2.51 22.68
N ASP A 313 -6.23 1.30 22.18
CA ASP A 313 -5.41 0.70 21.12
C ASP A 313 -5.45 1.56 19.84
N ALA A 314 -6.61 2.18 19.55
CA ALA A 314 -6.78 3.06 18.40
C ALA A 314 -5.97 4.36 18.54
N ILE A 315 -6.03 5.03 19.69
CA ILE A 315 -5.27 6.27 19.95
C ILE A 315 -3.76 6.00 19.95
N GLU A 316 -3.31 4.92 20.60
CA GLU A 316 -1.89 4.56 20.64
C GLU A 316 -1.37 4.24 19.23
N THR A 317 -2.14 3.44 18.48
CA THR A 317 -1.79 3.09 17.10
C THR A 317 -1.79 4.32 16.20
N SER A 318 -2.75 5.24 16.33
CA SER A 318 -2.81 6.46 15.51
C SER A 318 -1.60 7.37 15.74
N TYR A 319 -1.21 7.59 16.99
CA TYR A 319 -0.04 8.41 17.32
C TYR A 319 1.24 7.81 16.73
N ARG A 320 1.43 6.50 16.92
CA ARG A 320 2.62 5.82 16.40
C ARG A 320 2.66 5.81 14.88
N LEU A 321 1.53 5.54 14.22
CA LEU A 321 1.40 5.57 12.77
C LEU A 321 1.74 6.96 12.21
N GLN A 322 1.23 8.03 12.83
CA GLN A 322 1.57 9.41 12.45
C GLN A 322 3.09 9.66 12.53
N VAL A 323 3.72 9.28 13.65
CA VAL A 323 5.17 9.42 13.85
C VAL A 323 5.95 8.59 12.81
N MET A 324 5.51 7.36 12.52
CA MET A 324 6.16 6.53 11.50
C MET A 324 6.06 7.14 10.11
N VAL A 325 4.88 7.63 9.70
CA VAL A 325 4.70 8.30 8.41
C VAL A 325 5.56 9.57 8.31
N GLN A 326 5.67 10.35 9.39
CA GLN A 326 6.53 11.53 9.45
C GLN A 326 8.03 11.21 9.29
N LYS A 327 8.49 10.06 9.78
CA LYS A 327 9.85 9.57 9.51
C LYS A 327 9.98 9.06 8.08
N TRP A 328 9.00 8.28 7.64
CA TRP A 328 8.99 7.59 6.36
C TRP A 328 9.07 8.55 5.19
N ILE A 329 8.29 9.64 5.21
CA ILE A 329 8.25 10.66 4.16
C ILE A 329 9.59 11.37 3.92
N LYS A 330 10.45 11.45 4.94
CA LYS A 330 11.77 12.09 4.86
C LYS A 330 12.82 11.15 4.27
N HIS A 331 12.54 9.84 4.21
CA HIS A 331 13.49 8.86 3.69
C HIS A 331 13.54 8.93 2.16
N SER A 332 14.75 8.92 1.59
CA SER A 332 14.96 9.03 0.13
C SER A 332 14.28 7.91 -0.67
N GLY A 333 14.20 6.70 -0.10
CA GLY A 333 13.49 5.56 -0.69
C GLY A 333 11.95 5.60 -0.57
N PHE A 334 11.34 6.59 0.08
CA PHE A 334 9.89 6.66 0.31
C PHE A 334 9.08 6.56 -0.99
N SER A 335 9.42 7.37 -1.98
CA SER A 335 8.70 7.42 -3.26
C SER A 335 8.85 6.13 -4.08
N SER A 336 9.79 5.26 -3.71
CA SER A 336 10.09 4.02 -4.42
C SER A 336 9.18 2.85 -4.05
N ALA A 337 8.58 2.84 -2.86
CA ALA A 337 7.64 1.79 -2.46
C ALA A 337 6.33 1.84 -3.29
N ILE A 338 5.65 0.71 -3.41
CA ILE A 338 4.38 0.58 -4.15
C ILE A 338 3.33 1.48 -3.47
N GLN A 339 2.59 2.30 -4.21
CA GLN A 339 1.52 3.17 -3.67
C GLN A 339 1.88 4.02 -2.41
N SER A 340 3.16 4.30 -2.17
CA SER A 340 3.61 4.84 -0.88
C SER A 340 3.02 6.21 -0.55
N LYS A 341 2.95 7.11 -1.54
CA LYS A 341 2.38 8.45 -1.39
C LYS A 341 0.90 8.40 -0.99
N ARG A 342 0.11 7.56 -1.67
CA ARG A 342 -1.31 7.36 -1.36
C ARG A 342 -1.47 6.80 0.05
N MET A 343 -0.70 5.75 0.38
CA MET A 343 -0.75 5.11 1.69
C MET A 343 -0.37 6.04 2.84
N ALA A 344 0.59 6.94 2.64
CA ALA A 344 0.91 7.96 3.63
C ALA A 344 -0.26 8.92 3.87
N ILE A 345 -0.87 9.46 2.82
CA ILE A 345 -2.03 10.37 2.94
C ILE A 345 -3.20 9.65 3.62
N PHE A 346 -3.53 8.44 3.14
CA PHE A 346 -4.59 7.62 3.72
C PHE A 346 -4.37 7.33 5.21
N ALA A 347 -3.16 6.91 5.59
CA ALA A 347 -2.80 6.66 6.97
C ALA A 347 -2.95 7.92 7.85
N LEU A 348 -2.51 9.08 7.36
CA LEU A 348 -2.63 10.34 8.10
C LEU A 348 -4.07 10.78 8.29
N LEU A 349 -4.93 10.61 7.28
CA LEU A 349 -6.36 10.91 7.42
C LEU A 349 -7.05 9.92 8.37
N LEU A 350 -6.61 8.66 8.40
CA LEU A 350 -7.09 7.69 9.38
C LEU A 350 -6.69 8.09 10.80
N CYS A 351 -5.45 8.52 11.00
CA CYS A 351 -5.00 9.09 12.28
C CYS A 351 -5.83 10.32 12.66
N LEU A 352 -6.04 11.25 11.73
CA LEU A 352 -6.85 12.44 11.95
C LEU A 352 -8.25 12.06 12.45
N GLN A 353 -8.94 11.13 11.78
CA GLN A 353 -10.25 10.65 12.20
C GLN A 353 -10.27 10.13 13.64
N ILE A 354 -9.26 9.35 14.04
CA ILE A 354 -9.15 8.82 15.40
C ILE A 354 -8.87 9.94 16.41
N HIS A 355 -8.04 10.92 16.07
CA HIS A 355 -7.75 12.06 16.92
C HIS A 355 -8.98 12.97 17.10
N ILE A 356 -9.78 13.18 16.06
CA ILE A 356 -11.07 13.88 16.18
C ILE A 356 -12.03 13.10 17.09
N LEU A 357 -12.13 11.76 16.92
CA LEU A 357 -12.94 10.90 17.80
C LEU A 357 -12.49 10.97 19.27
N SER A 358 -11.19 11.13 19.53
CA SER A 358 -10.63 11.28 20.87
C SER A 358 -10.59 12.71 21.40
N ASN A 359 -11.17 13.69 20.69
CA ASN A 359 -11.11 15.12 21.00
C ASN A 359 -9.67 15.66 21.17
N THR A 360 -8.72 15.13 20.40
CA THR A 360 -7.32 15.54 20.37
C THR A 360 -7.03 16.27 19.07
N PHE A 361 -6.59 17.52 19.12
CA PHE A 361 -6.50 18.38 17.93
C PHE A 361 -5.09 18.90 17.61
N ASP A 362 -4.10 18.62 18.48
CA ASP A 362 -2.72 19.10 18.31
C ASP A 362 -1.99 18.51 17.08
N CYS A 363 -2.53 17.45 16.49
CA CYS A 363 -1.95 16.77 15.34
C CYS A 363 -2.32 17.41 14.00
N VAL A 364 -3.35 18.26 13.91
CA VAL A 364 -3.94 18.70 12.64
C VAL A 364 -2.92 19.47 11.78
N GLU A 365 -2.20 20.42 12.37
CA GLU A 365 -1.19 21.20 11.63
C GLU A 365 -0.02 20.31 11.19
N ASN A 366 0.43 19.41 12.07
CA ASN A 366 1.47 18.45 11.73
C ASN A 366 1.05 17.55 10.55
N ILE A 367 -0.18 17.03 10.57
CA ILE A 367 -0.73 16.21 9.48
C ILE A 367 -0.79 17.02 8.18
N ARG A 368 -1.26 18.27 8.23
CA ARG A 368 -1.30 19.17 7.06
C ARG A 368 0.08 19.41 6.48
N LEU A 369 1.07 19.74 7.31
CA LEU A 369 2.46 19.96 6.89
C LEU A 369 3.08 18.70 6.27
N ILE A 370 2.80 17.52 6.84
CA ILE A 370 3.28 16.24 6.29
C ILE A 370 2.64 15.98 4.93
N ILE A 371 1.31 16.10 4.80
CA ILE A 371 0.60 15.93 3.52
C ILE A 371 1.19 16.90 2.48
N ASN A 372 1.39 18.17 2.84
CA ASN A 372 2.02 19.21 2.01
C ASN A 372 3.43 18.87 1.52
N SER A 373 4.15 17.99 2.22
CA SER A 373 5.48 17.54 1.81
C SER A 373 5.49 16.29 0.91
N ILE A 374 4.39 15.52 0.80
CA ILE A 374 4.25 14.44 -0.20
C ILE A 374 4.08 15.12 -1.59
N GLN A 375 5.18 15.34 -2.32
CA GLN A 375 5.16 15.97 -3.65
C GLN A 375 4.35 15.18 -4.70
N SER A 376 3.22 15.75 -5.10
CA SER A 376 2.33 15.59 -6.27
C SER A 376 1.10 16.43 -5.87
N PRO A 377 0.43 17.21 -6.74
CA PRO A 377 -0.50 18.24 -6.25
C PRO A 377 -1.50 17.56 -5.33
N ILE A 378 -1.39 17.86 -4.03
CA ILE A 378 -2.38 17.49 -3.05
C ILE A 378 -3.64 18.10 -3.60
N ASP A 379 -4.69 17.29 -3.58
CA ASP A 379 -6.00 17.79 -3.90
C ASP A 379 -6.20 19.09 -3.12
N SER A 380 -6.25 20.23 -3.80
CA SER A 380 -6.27 21.54 -3.13
C SER A 380 -7.46 21.66 -2.19
N ARG A 381 -8.49 20.83 -2.40
CA ARG A 381 -9.66 20.68 -1.55
C ARG A 381 -9.33 20.05 -0.19
N LEU A 382 -8.36 19.12 -0.13
CA LEU A 382 -7.86 18.57 1.14
C LEU A 382 -7.16 19.64 1.97
N ASP A 383 -6.24 20.40 1.37
CA ASP A 383 -5.55 21.49 2.09
C ASP A 383 -6.53 22.58 2.51
N GLN A 384 -7.52 22.91 1.68
CA GLN A 384 -8.60 23.83 2.05
C GLN A 384 -9.36 23.35 3.29
N GLN A 385 -9.85 22.09 3.31
CA GLN A 385 -10.59 21.57 4.47
C GLN A 385 -9.72 21.46 5.73
N LEU A 386 -8.43 21.12 5.60
CA LEU A 386 -7.49 21.12 6.71
C LEU A 386 -7.26 22.53 7.27
N ASN A 387 -7.11 23.54 6.39
CA ASN A 387 -6.97 24.94 6.79
C ASN A 387 -8.24 25.47 7.48
N GLU A 388 -9.43 25.13 6.96
CA GLU A 388 -10.71 25.49 7.58
C GLU A 388 -10.89 24.84 8.96
N LEU A 389 -10.51 23.57 9.10
CA LEU A 389 -10.49 22.86 10.38
C LEU A 389 -9.54 23.52 11.39
N LEU A 390 -8.33 23.86 10.97
CA LEU A 390 -7.36 24.59 11.80
C LEU A 390 -7.88 25.96 12.23
N GLY A 391 -8.52 26.68 11.31
CA GLY A 391 -9.14 27.98 11.60
C GLY A 391 -10.18 27.87 12.70
N GLN A 392 -11.11 26.91 12.59
CA GLN A 392 -12.14 26.67 13.62
C GLN A 392 -11.52 26.29 14.98
N LEU A 393 -10.53 25.39 14.99
CA LEU A 393 -9.86 24.96 16.23
C LEU A 393 -9.07 26.09 16.90
N THR A 394 -8.55 27.04 16.12
CA THR A 394 -7.82 28.21 16.64
C THR A 394 -8.78 29.27 17.18
N LEU A 395 -9.96 29.44 16.55
CA LEU A 395 -11.03 30.33 17.01
C LEU A 395 -11.66 29.82 18.33
N ASP A 396 -11.87 28.51 18.46
CA ASP A 396 -12.44 27.90 19.67
C ASP A 396 -11.45 27.87 20.86
N ARG A 397 -10.14 27.92 20.61
CA ARG A 397 -9.10 27.99 21.66
C ARG A 397 -9.06 29.32 22.44
N ILE A 398 -9.82 30.34 22.01
CA ILE A 398 -9.95 31.59 22.77
C ILE A 398 -10.79 31.39 24.04
N THR A 399 -11.50 30.26 24.19
CA THR A 399 -12.27 29.93 25.39
C THR A 399 -12.23 28.45 25.73
N THR A 400 -11.13 27.94 26.32
CA THR A 400 -11.10 26.95 27.43
C THR A 400 -9.67 26.43 27.70
N PRO A 401 -9.34 26.04 28.96
CA PRO A 401 -7.97 25.80 29.39
C PRO A 401 -7.49 24.34 29.26
N SER A 402 -6.16 24.22 29.21
CA SER A 402 -5.28 23.07 29.45
C SER A 402 -5.55 21.72 28.78
N SER A 403 -4.62 21.40 27.88
CA SER A 403 -4.28 20.07 27.40
C SER A 403 -4.14 19.03 28.52
N PRO A 404 -4.69 17.81 28.39
CA PRO A 404 -4.58 16.75 29.40
C PRO A 404 -3.16 16.16 29.55
N TYR A 405 -2.17 16.67 28.80
CA TYR A 405 -0.80 16.15 28.78
C TYR A 405 0.12 16.69 29.90
N GLU A 406 -0.35 17.57 30.80
CA GLU A 406 0.52 18.17 31.83
C GLU A 406 0.71 17.35 33.12
N GLN A 407 0.23 16.11 33.21
CA GLN A 407 0.50 15.25 34.38
C GLN A 407 0.75 13.79 33.99
N GLN A 408 1.94 13.45 33.49
CA GLN A 408 2.47 12.08 33.59
C GLN A 408 3.98 12.05 33.90
N PRO A 409 4.44 11.14 34.79
CA PRO A 409 5.86 10.91 35.05
C PRO A 409 6.54 10.18 33.88
N GLN A 410 7.87 10.32 33.79
CA GLN A 410 8.75 9.80 32.72
C GLN A 410 8.46 8.35 32.29
N PRO A 411 8.62 8.01 30.99
CA PRO A 411 8.36 6.66 30.49
C PRO A 411 9.49 5.70 30.89
N GLN A 412 9.19 4.79 31.81
CA GLN A 412 9.97 3.56 32.00
C GLN A 412 9.53 2.50 30.97
N GLN A 413 10.50 1.70 30.54
CA GLN A 413 10.50 0.83 29.36
C GLN A 413 9.22 0.00 29.18
N LEU A 414 8.74 -0.03 27.93
CA LEU A 414 7.38 -0.35 27.53
C LEU A 414 7.34 -1.54 26.57
N ASP A 415 6.48 -2.50 26.88
CA ASP A 415 6.10 -3.64 26.05
C ASP A 415 5.48 -3.12 24.74
N TYR A 416 6.00 -3.53 23.58
CA TYR A 416 5.84 -2.83 22.29
C TYR A 416 4.38 -2.66 21.80
N PHE A 417 3.41 -3.41 22.32
CA PHE A 417 2.00 -3.36 21.90
C PHE A 417 0.94 -3.40 23.02
N SER A 418 1.32 -3.09 24.27
CA SER A 418 0.35 -2.95 25.36
C SER A 418 0.89 -2.05 26.48
N LEU A 419 0.29 -0.87 26.64
CA LEU A 419 0.39 -0.05 27.87
C LEU A 419 -0.47 -0.63 29.03
N ARG A 420 -0.31 -1.92 29.36
CA ARG A 420 -0.78 -2.47 30.64
C ARG A 420 0.34 -3.20 31.36
N PRO A 421 0.56 -2.94 32.66
CA PRO A 421 1.64 -3.55 33.41
C PRO A 421 1.42 -5.06 33.56
N ARG A 422 2.36 -5.87 33.05
CA ARG A 422 2.54 -7.25 33.54
C ARG A 422 3.16 -7.16 34.93
N GLN A 423 2.39 -7.53 35.95
CA GLN A 423 2.98 -7.96 37.21
C GLN A 423 3.85 -9.19 36.90
N GLN A 424 5.16 -8.99 36.87
CA GLN A 424 6.13 -10.08 36.80
C GLN A 424 6.02 -10.89 38.09
N THR A 425 5.42 -12.07 38.03
CA THR A 425 5.75 -13.15 38.96
C THR A 425 6.91 -13.92 38.35
N LEU A 426 8.09 -13.79 38.96
CA LEU A 426 9.29 -14.54 38.61
C LEU A 426 9.02 -16.05 38.71
N MET A 427 9.39 -16.83 37.69
CA MET A 427 10.08 -18.11 37.86
C MET A 427 10.95 -18.41 36.61
N PRO A 428 12.13 -19.07 36.75
CA PRO A 428 13.12 -19.16 35.69
C PRO A 428 13.15 -20.49 34.91
N SER A 429 13.59 -20.36 33.65
CA SER A 429 14.36 -21.31 32.81
C SER A 429 13.67 -22.58 32.27
N THR A 430 13.71 -22.78 30.94
CA THR A 430 14.72 -23.62 30.24
C THR A 430 14.43 -23.74 28.73
N ASN A 431 15.51 -23.64 27.93
CA ASN A 431 15.80 -24.16 26.59
C ASN A 431 14.66 -24.54 25.61
N CYS A 432 14.75 -24.05 24.35
CA CYS A 432 14.92 -24.92 23.17
C CYS A 432 15.18 -24.13 21.87
N SER A 433 15.76 -24.86 20.92
CA SER A 433 16.47 -24.48 19.71
C SER A 433 15.66 -24.62 18.41
N SER A 434 16.24 -24.09 17.32
CA SER A 434 16.01 -24.33 15.87
C SER A 434 14.94 -23.52 15.10
N PRO A 435 15.16 -23.26 13.79
CA PRO A 435 14.48 -22.23 13.00
C PRO A 435 13.31 -22.79 12.20
N SER A 436 12.29 -21.98 11.90
CA SER A 436 11.20 -22.43 11.04
C SER A 436 10.45 -21.29 10.33
N THR A 437 10.53 -21.34 8.99
CA THR A 437 9.46 -21.21 7.98
C THR A 437 8.48 -20.02 8.05
N PRO A 438 8.29 -19.26 6.95
CA PRO A 438 7.21 -18.28 6.87
C PRO A 438 5.85 -18.99 6.85
N LEU A 439 4.95 -18.59 7.75
CA LEU A 439 3.56 -19.07 7.81
C LEU A 439 2.81 -18.65 6.54
N CYS A 440 2.38 -19.65 5.75
CA CYS A 440 1.38 -19.46 4.70
C CYS A 440 -0.01 -19.38 5.34
N LEU A 441 -0.82 -18.38 4.94
CA LEU A 441 -2.18 -18.12 5.44
C LEU A 441 -3.25 -19.11 4.91
N ASN A 442 -2.88 -20.32 4.48
CA ASN A 442 -3.80 -21.29 3.87
C ASN A 442 -4.47 -22.25 4.87
N SER A 443 -4.74 -21.83 6.10
CA SER A 443 -5.57 -22.60 7.05
C SER A 443 -6.97 -22.01 7.17
N PRO A 444 -8.02 -22.85 7.28
CA PRO A 444 -9.39 -22.38 7.33
C PRO A 444 -9.59 -21.54 8.60
N LEU A 445 -9.99 -20.28 8.39
CA LEU A 445 -10.34 -19.32 9.44
C LEU A 445 -11.41 -19.92 10.35
N VAL A 446 -11.06 -20.11 11.63
CA VAL A 446 -12.05 -20.44 12.66
C VAL A 446 -12.89 -19.18 12.90
N GLN A 447 -14.15 -19.23 12.47
CA GLN A 447 -15.16 -18.21 12.76
C GLN A 447 -15.71 -18.43 14.18
N ASP A 448 -15.56 -17.45 15.06
CA ASP A 448 -16.22 -17.49 16.38
C ASP A 448 -17.53 -16.70 16.41
N LYS A 449 -18.47 -17.25 17.18
CA LYS A 449 -19.91 -16.94 17.22
C LYS A 449 -20.32 -15.63 17.91
N GLU A 450 -19.40 -14.70 18.12
CA GLU A 450 -19.70 -13.46 18.87
C GLU A 450 -20.45 -12.39 18.04
N TRP A 451 -20.67 -12.61 16.74
CA TRP A 451 -21.24 -11.61 15.83
C TRP A 451 -22.76 -11.70 15.58
N VAL A 452 -23.50 -12.56 16.29
CA VAL A 452 -24.95 -12.74 16.04
C VAL A 452 -25.82 -11.67 16.73
N GLY A 453 -25.28 -10.92 17.69
CA GLY A 453 -26.08 -10.00 18.49
C GLY A 453 -26.05 -8.56 18.01
N LEU A 454 -26.41 -8.23 16.76
CA LEU A 454 -26.69 -6.84 16.30
C LEU A 454 -27.23 -6.83 14.85
N ILE A 455 -28.36 -7.51 14.60
CA ILE A 455 -29.16 -7.29 13.39
C ILE A 455 -30.60 -7.00 13.83
N MET A 456 -31.07 -5.77 13.57
CA MET A 456 -32.49 -5.42 13.70
C MET A 456 -33.30 -6.22 12.66
N PRO A 457 -34.42 -6.87 13.03
CA PRO A 457 -35.06 -7.87 12.19
C PRO A 457 -36.15 -7.24 11.32
N GLN A 458 -35.84 -6.85 10.08
CA GLN A 458 -36.91 -6.60 9.08
C GLN A 458 -36.62 -7.12 7.66
N GLU A 459 -35.44 -7.64 7.34
CA GLU A 459 -35.15 -8.21 6.01
C GLU A 459 -35.05 -9.75 5.99
N HIS A 460 -35.12 -10.41 7.15
CA HIS A 460 -34.98 -11.87 7.25
C HIS A 460 -36.26 -12.66 6.89
N THR A 461 -37.43 -12.03 6.86
CA THR A 461 -38.69 -12.73 6.59
C THR A 461 -38.91 -13.03 5.11
N LEU A 462 -38.37 -12.21 4.19
CA LEU A 462 -38.61 -12.40 2.75
C LEU A 462 -37.67 -13.44 2.11
N LEU A 463 -36.44 -13.57 2.62
CA LEU A 463 -35.46 -14.56 2.16
C LEU A 463 -35.77 -15.97 2.69
N GLN A 464 -36.43 -16.09 3.85
CA GLN A 464 -36.77 -17.38 4.44
C GLN A 464 -38.03 -17.99 3.79
N GLU A 465 -39.01 -17.17 3.36
CA GLU A 465 -40.17 -17.65 2.59
C GLU A 465 -39.78 -18.06 1.15
N GLN A 466 -38.80 -17.40 0.53
CA GLN A 466 -38.30 -17.78 -0.80
C GLN A 466 -37.43 -19.06 -0.79
N LEU A 467 -36.75 -19.36 0.33
CA LEU A 467 -35.98 -20.61 0.49
C LEU A 467 -36.85 -21.82 0.85
N GLN A 468 -38.06 -21.61 1.41
CA GLN A 468 -38.99 -22.70 1.73
C GLN A 468 -39.80 -23.18 0.52
N GLN A 469 -40.00 -22.33 -0.50
CA GLN A 469 -40.66 -22.74 -1.75
C GLN A 469 -39.76 -23.54 -2.69
N LEU A 470 -38.44 -23.46 -2.53
CA LEU A 470 -37.47 -24.22 -3.34
C LEU A 470 -37.12 -25.62 -2.76
N GLN A 471 -37.68 -25.99 -1.60
CA GLN A 471 -37.44 -27.32 -0.98
C GLN A 471 -38.64 -28.27 -1.06
N ILE A 472 -39.70 -27.94 -1.82
CA ILE A 472 -40.90 -28.79 -1.96
C ILE A 472 -41.00 -29.47 -3.34
N GLU A 473 -40.16 -29.15 -4.33
CA GLU A 473 -40.27 -29.75 -5.69
C GLU A 473 -39.27 -30.89 -6.01
N GLU A 474 -38.44 -31.37 -5.08
CA GLU A 474 -37.53 -32.52 -5.32
C GLU A 474 -37.82 -33.74 -4.44
N SER A 475 -39.09 -34.08 -4.27
CA SER A 475 -39.51 -35.38 -3.76
C SER A 475 -40.88 -35.75 -4.32
N ASP A 476 -40.90 -36.18 -5.58
CA ASP A 476 -41.74 -37.26 -6.12
C ASP A 476 -41.63 -37.29 -7.65
N GLN A 477 -40.63 -38.03 -8.18
CA GLN A 477 -40.75 -38.99 -9.31
C GLN A 477 -39.40 -39.58 -9.71
#